data_AF-A0A524ENV5-F1
#
_entry.id   AF-A0A524ENV5-F1
#
_cell.length_a   1.000
_cell.length_b   1.000
_cell.length_c   1.000
_cell.angle_alpha   90.00
_cell.angle_beta   90.00
_cell.angle_gamma   90.00
#
_symmetry.space_group_name_H-M   'P 1'
#
loop_
_entity.id
_entity.type
_entity.pdbx_description
1 polymer ?
#
loop_
_entity_poly.entity_id
_entity_poly.type
_entity_poly.pdbx_seq_one_letter_code
_entity_poly.pdbx_strand_id
1 'polypeptide(L)'
;MTEVPLPDESFGVSRDSNRPLGVTLIAILQILQAIALIVFGILTLVVPFIGIPLLVIGLILFYIGKGLWEMENWAWLWAIILNIIGGLIAIASNNWISLVLSVIIVIYLNTEDIKSRFGR
;
A
#
# COMPACT_ATOMS: atom_id res chain seq x y z
N MET A 1 -54.86 11.39 -19.02
CA MET A 1 -53.72 10.79 -18.30
C MET A 1 -52.49 11.29 -18.99
N THR A 2 -51.90 12.36 -18.45
CA THR A 2 -50.68 12.96 -19.01
C THR A 2 -49.53 12.20 -18.39
N GLU A 3 -48.87 11.37 -19.18
CA GLU A 3 -47.65 10.71 -18.74
C GLU A 3 -46.63 11.82 -18.45
N VAL A 4 -46.36 12.04 -17.17
CA VAL A 4 -45.27 12.91 -16.74
C VAL A 4 -43.99 12.22 -17.20
N PRO A 5 -43.17 12.84 -18.08
CA PRO A 5 -41.88 12.28 -18.44
C PRO A 5 -41.04 12.21 -17.17
N LEU A 6 -40.76 11.00 -16.70
CA LEU A 6 -39.76 10.81 -15.67
C LEU A 6 -38.43 11.25 -16.28
N PRO A 7 -37.67 12.15 -15.65
CA PRO A 7 -36.27 12.32 -15.96
C PRO A 7 -35.66 10.93 -15.92
N ASP A 8 -35.01 10.56 -17.00
CA ASP A 8 -34.14 9.41 -17.05
C ASP A 8 -33.26 9.45 -15.80
N GLU A 9 -33.53 8.54 -14.85
CA GLU A 9 -32.70 8.28 -13.69
C GLU A 9 -31.38 7.63 -14.12
N SER A 10 -30.73 8.22 -15.13
CA SER A 10 -29.33 8.05 -15.46
C SER A 10 -28.45 8.86 -14.50
N PHE A 11 -28.89 9.01 -13.24
CA PHE A 11 -27.96 9.01 -12.10
C PHE A 11 -27.30 7.63 -12.02
N GLY A 12 -26.60 7.26 -13.10
CA GLY A 12 -25.54 6.28 -13.06
C GLY A 12 -24.61 6.80 -11.99
N VAL A 13 -24.73 6.22 -10.80
CA VAL A 13 -23.67 6.20 -9.82
C VAL A 13 -22.51 5.61 -10.58
N SER A 14 -21.69 6.47 -11.17
CA SER A 14 -20.40 6.11 -11.73
C SER A 14 -19.68 5.48 -10.56
N ARG A 15 -19.70 4.15 -10.47
CA ARG A 15 -18.85 3.41 -9.55
C ARG A 15 -17.46 3.83 -9.95
N ASP A 16 -16.91 4.80 -9.24
CA ASP A 16 -15.64 5.39 -9.58
C ASP A 16 -14.65 4.22 -9.55
N SER A 17 -14.27 3.79 -10.75
CA SER A 17 -13.26 2.76 -10.99
C SER A 17 -11.88 3.31 -10.66
N ASN A 18 -11.83 4.58 -10.26
CA ASN A 18 -10.62 5.24 -9.85
C ASN A 18 -10.06 4.56 -8.60
N ARG A 19 -8.75 4.39 -8.61
CA ARG A 19 -8.03 3.69 -7.55
C ARG A 19 -8.17 4.50 -6.25
N PRO A 20 -8.53 3.89 -5.10
CA PRO A 20 -8.68 4.64 -3.86
C PRO A 20 -7.39 5.38 -3.55
N LEU A 21 -7.50 6.70 -3.34
CA LEU A 21 -6.34 7.58 -3.17
C LEU A 21 -5.40 7.11 -2.06
N GLY A 22 -5.94 6.53 -0.98
CA GLY A 22 -5.12 5.99 0.10
C GLY A 22 -4.31 4.76 -0.31
N VAL A 23 -4.82 3.88 -1.18
CA VAL A 23 -4.04 2.73 -1.69
C VAL A 23 -2.92 3.22 -2.58
N THR A 24 -3.20 4.20 -3.44
CA THR A 24 -2.18 4.86 -4.28
C THR A 24 -1.10 5.51 -3.42
N LEU A 25 -1.48 6.21 -2.35
CA LEU A 25 -0.54 6.82 -1.41
C LEU A 25 0.35 5.76 -0.74
N ILE A 26 -0.25 4.68 -0.24
CA ILE A 26 0.51 3.57 0.38
C ILE A 26 1.46 2.94 -0.63
N ALA A 27 1.01 2.68 -1.86
CA ALA A 27 1.85 2.13 -2.91
C ALA A 27 3.05 3.04 -3.24
N ILE A 28 2.82 4.35 -3.33
CA ILE A 28 3.90 5.33 -3.56
C ILE A 28 4.89 5.33 -2.40
N LEU A 29 4.40 5.40 -1.15
CA LEU A 29 5.25 5.36 0.04
C LEU A 29 6.08 4.07 0.09
N GLN A 30 5.49 2.94 -0.26
CA GLN A 30 6.16 1.63 -0.32
C GLN A 30 7.25 1.62 -1.40
N ILE A 31 6.96 2.15 -2.59
CA ILE A 31 7.93 2.24 -3.69
C ILE A 31 9.08 3.18 -3.31
N LEU A 32 8.80 4.33 -2.69
CA LEU A 32 9.84 5.26 -2.24
C LEU A 32 10.76 4.62 -1.19
N GLN A 33 10.19 3.90 -0.22
CA GLN A 33 10.97 3.14 0.76
C GLN A 33 11.84 2.08 0.08
N ALA A 34 11.28 1.33 -0.88
CA ALA A 34 12.01 0.30 -1.62
C ALA A 34 13.17 0.89 -2.42
N ILE A 35 12.95 2.00 -3.12
CA ILE A 35 14.00 2.73 -3.85
C ILE A 35 15.10 3.17 -2.90
N ALA A 36 14.75 3.75 -1.74
CA ALA A 36 15.74 4.14 -0.73
C ALA A 36 16.59 2.94 -0.30
N LEU A 37 15.95 1.80 0.03
CA LEU A 37 16.67 0.57 0.41
C LEU A 37 17.56 0.02 -0.71
N ILE A 38 17.11 0.09 -1.97
CA ILE A 38 17.93 -0.31 -3.11
C ILE A 38 19.14 0.60 -3.23
N VAL A 39 18.96 1.92 -3.17
CA VAL A 39 20.07 2.89 -3.24
C VAL A 39 21.06 2.67 -2.09
N PHE A 40 20.58 2.55 -0.85
CA PHE A 40 21.43 2.24 0.30
C PHE A 40 22.11 0.88 0.17
N GLY A 41 21.42 -0.14 -0.35
CA GLY A 41 21.98 -1.46 -0.63
C GLY A 41 23.14 -1.39 -1.63
N ILE A 42 22.98 -0.64 -2.72
CA ILE A 42 24.04 -0.39 -3.72
C ILE A 42 25.23 0.32 -3.08
N LEU A 43 24.99 1.40 -2.33
CA LEU A 43 26.06 2.18 -1.69
C LEU A 43 26.83 1.36 -0.64
N THR A 44 26.18 0.38 -0.02
CA THR A 44 26.77 -0.49 1.02
C THR A 44 27.33 -1.80 0.47
N LEU A 45 27.39 -1.99 -0.86
CA LEU A 45 27.98 -3.20 -1.48
C LEU A 45 29.46 -3.41 -1.13
N VAL A 46 30.16 -2.36 -0.69
CA VAL A 46 31.53 -2.46 -0.13
C VAL A 46 31.61 -3.41 1.08
N VAL A 47 30.49 -3.64 1.78
CA VAL A 47 30.33 -4.66 2.81
C VAL A 47 29.24 -5.64 2.35
N PRO A 48 29.59 -6.71 1.60
CA PRO A 48 28.61 -7.55 0.91
C PRO A 48 27.56 -8.18 1.82
N PHE A 49 27.94 -8.53 3.06
CA PHE A 49 27.03 -9.10 4.06
C PHE A 49 25.93 -8.14 4.53
N ILE A 50 26.06 -6.85 4.25
CA ILE A 50 25.06 -5.82 4.55
C ILE A 50 24.35 -5.40 3.24
N GLY A 51 25.11 -5.09 2.19
CA GLY A 51 24.57 -4.58 0.94
C GLY A 51 23.67 -5.58 0.19
N ILE A 52 24.05 -6.85 0.12
CA ILE A 52 23.28 -7.88 -0.61
C ILE A 52 21.90 -8.10 0.05
N PRO A 53 21.79 -8.33 1.38
CA PRO A 53 20.48 -8.46 2.02
C PRO A 53 19.59 -7.23 1.82
N LEU A 54 20.14 -6.01 1.94
CA LEU A 54 19.40 -4.77 1.73
C LEU A 54 18.84 -4.67 0.31
N LEU A 55 19.64 -5.04 -0.69
CA LEU A 55 19.20 -5.06 -2.09
C LEU A 55 18.07 -6.05 -2.31
N VAL A 56 18.19 -7.28 -1.79
CA VAL A 56 17.16 -8.31 -1.91
C VAL A 56 15.86 -7.84 -1.25
N ILE A 57 15.94 -7.31 -0.03
CA ILE A 57 14.78 -6.75 0.68
C ILE A 57 14.17 -5.60 -0.12
N GLY A 58 14.99 -4.66 -0.62
CA GLY A 58 14.53 -3.54 -1.42
C GLY A 58 13.78 -3.97 -2.69
N LEU A 59 14.28 -4.98 -3.40
CA LEU A 59 13.61 -5.53 -4.58
C LEU A 59 12.28 -6.21 -4.24
N ILE A 60 12.22 -6.97 -3.15
CA ILE A 60 10.99 -7.60 -2.67
C ILE A 60 9.94 -6.52 -2.34
N LEU A 61 10.34 -5.48 -1.60
CA LEU A 61 9.45 -4.38 -1.24
C LEU A 61 8.98 -3.58 -2.46
N PHE A 62 9.85 -3.41 -3.47
CA PHE A 62 9.47 -2.78 -4.73
C PHE A 62 8.40 -3.60 -5.45
N TYR A 63 8.57 -4.93 -5.49
CA TYR A 63 7.58 -5.84 -6.08
C TYR A 63 6.23 -5.77 -5.35
N ILE A 64 6.23 -5.73 -4.01
CA ILE A 64 5.01 -5.55 -3.22
C ILE A 64 4.35 -4.19 -3.49
N GLY A 65 5.15 -3.12 -3.60
CA GLY A 65 4.66 -1.79 -3.97
C GLY A 65 3.98 -1.77 -5.34
N LYS A 66 4.54 -2.49 -6.32
CA LYS A 66 3.91 -2.70 -7.63
C LYS A 66 2.59 -3.49 -7.51
N GLY A 67 2.56 -4.57 -6.72
CA GLY A 67 1.33 -5.34 -6.48
C GLY A 67 0.23 -4.51 -5.82
N LEU A 68 0.59 -3.61 -4.90
CA LEU A 68 -0.34 -2.65 -4.30
C LEU A 68 -0.89 -1.66 -5.33
N TRP A 69 -0.03 -1.19 -6.24
CA TRP A 69 -0.43 -0.33 -7.34
C TRP A 69 -1.43 -1.01 -8.27
N GLU A 70 -1.23 -2.31 -8.54
CA GLU A 70 -2.08 -3.12 -9.41
C GLU A 70 -3.32 -3.70 -8.70
N MET A 71 -3.47 -3.48 -7.38
CA MET A 71 -4.56 -3.98 -6.54
C MET A 71 -4.66 -5.51 -6.48
N GLU A 72 -3.52 -6.18 -6.52
CA GLU A 72 -3.50 -7.64 -6.48
C GLU A 72 -3.80 -8.19 -5.07
N ASN A 73 -4.58 -9.27 -5.00
CA ASN A 73 -5.01 -9.88 -3.74
C ASN A 73 -3.86 -10.22 -2.78
N TRP A 74 -2.73 -10.72 -3.31
CA TRP A 74 -1.57 -11.06 -2.49
C TRP A 74 -0.91 -9.81 -1.89
N ALA A 75 -0.90 -8.68 -2.59
CA ALA A 75 -0.26 -7.45 -2.14
C ALA A 75 -0.92 -6.86 -0.90
N TRP A 76 -2.24 -7.02 -0.76
CA TRP A 76 -2.97 -6.66 0.45
C TRP A 76 -2.42 -7.38 1.68
N LEU A 77 -2.22 -8.70 1.59
CA LEU A 77 -1.74 -9.51 2.71
C LEU A 77 -0.31 -9.11 3.10
N TRP A 78 0.55 -8.90 2.11
CA TRP A 78 1.91 -8.42 2.35
C TRP A 78 1.93 -7.02 2.97
N ALA A 79 1.07 -6.11 2.51
CA ALA A 79 0.99 -4.77 3.08
C ALA A 79 0.55 -4.78 4.55
N ILE A 80 -0.42 -5.63 4.91
CA ILE A 80 -0.81 -5.84 6.32
C ILE A 80 0.38 -6.37 7.13
N ILE A 81 1.06 -7.42 6.66
CA ILE A 81 2.22 -8.01 7.35
C ILE A 81 3.33 -6.97 7.54
N LEU A 82 3.70 -6.25 6.47
CA LEU A 82 4.76 -5.24 6.51
C LEU A 82 4.42 -4.10 7.47
N ASN A 83 3.16 -3.65 7.53
CA ASN A 83 2.76 -2.60 8.46
C ASN A 83 2.73 -3.09 9.91
N ILE A 84 2.38 -4.35 10.16
CA ILE A 84 2.49 -4.94 11.50
C ILE A 84 3.96 -5.00 11.93
N ILE A 85 4.85 -5.52 11.08
CA ILE A 85 6.29 -5.56 11.34
C ILE A 85 6.84 -4.14 11.54
N GLY A 86 6.47 -3.20 10.68
CA GLY A 86 6.85 -1.79 10.77
C GLY A 86 6.38 -1.16 12.08
N GLY A 87 5.16 -1.46 12.52
CA GLY A 87 4.64 -1.05 13.81
C GLY A 87 5.47 -1.59 14.99
N LEU A 88 5.85 -2.88 14.97
CA LEU A 88 6.72 -3.46 15.99
C LEU A 88 8.11 -2.81 16.03
N ILE A 89 8.71 -2.56 14.86
CA ILE A 89 9.99 -1.84 14.76
C ILE A 89 9.86 -0.41 15.28
N ALA A 90 8.73 0.26 15.00
CA ALA A 90 8.47 1.61 15.47
C ALA A 90 8.37 1.68 17.00
N ILE A 91 7.76 0.68 17.65
CA ILE A 91 7.77 0.53 19.12
C ILE A 91 9.20 0.36 19.63
N ALA A 92 9.96 -0.58 19.05
CA ALA A 92 11.33 -0.85 19.46
C ALA A 92 12.27 0.36 19.29
N SER A 93 11.98 1.21 18.31
CA SER A 93 12.75 2.42 17.98
C SER A 93 12.19 3.69 18.63
N ASN A 94 11.15 3.60 19.46
CA ASN A 94 10.43 4.72 20.07
C ASN A 94 9.96 5.79 19.05
N ASN A 95 9.59 5.36 17.84
CA ASN A 95 9.15 6.23 16.76
C ASN A 95 7.61 6.24 16.68
N TRP A 96 7.02 7.16 17.44
CA TRP A 96 5.57 7.33 17.51
C TRP A 96 4.92 7.71 16.18
N ILE A 97 5.63 8.45 15.31
CA ILE A 97 5.12 8.84 14.00
C ILE A 97 4.90 7.61 13.11
N SER A 98 5.90 6.72 13.04
CA SER A 98 5.81 5.51 12.24
C SER A 98 4.79 4.53 12.80
N LEU A 99 4.67 4.45 14.12
CA LEU A 99 3.67 3.62 14.79
C LEU A 99 2.25 4.02 14.38
N VAL A 100 1.91 5.31 14.51
CA VAL A 100 0.58 5.83 14.17
C VAL A 100 0.28 5.61 12.70
N LEU A 101 1.26 5.89 11.82
CA LEU A 101 1.10 5.65 10.38
C LEU A 101 0.82 4.18 10.08
N SER A 102 1.58 3.24 10.67
CA SER A 102 1.37 1.80 10.49
C SER A 102 -0.03 1.35 10.98
N VAL A 103 -0.49 1.85 12.13
CA VAL A 103 -1.82 1.53 12.65
C VAL A 103 -2.92 2.06 11.72
N ILE A 104 -2.81 3.30 11.26
CA ILE A 104 -3.77 3.91 10.32
C ILE A 104 -3.84 3.11 9.02
N ILE A 105 -2.70 2.68 8.47
CA ILE A 105 -2.65 1.91 7.23
C ILE A 105 -3.33 0.53 7.41
N VAL A 106 -3.09 -0.16 8.51
CA VAL A 106 -3.71 -1.46 8.80
C VAL A 106 -5.23 -1.34 8.93
N ILE A 107 -5.71 -0.28 9.59
CA ILE A 107 -7.15 0.00 9.71
C ILE A 107 -7.73 0.33 8.33
N TYR A 108 -7.08 1.23 7.58
CA TYR A 108 -7.53 1.64 6.26
C TYR A 108 -7.64 0.46 5.27
N LEU A 109 -6.62 -0.39 5.20
CA LEU A 109 -6.62 -1.57 4.33
C LEU A 109 -7.66 -2.62 4.72
N ASN A 110 -8.11 -2.64 5.98
CA ASN A 110 -9.18 -3.53 6.45
C ASN A 110 -10.59 -2.95 6.27
N THR A 111 -10.73 -1.75 5.75
CA THR A 111 -12.04 -1.17 5.44
C THR A 111 -12.70 -1.97 4.31
N GLU A 112 -13.98 -2.30 4.43
CA GLU A 112 -14.70 -3.19 3.50
C GLU A 112 -14.63 -2.70 2.04
N ASP A 113 -14.78 -1.40 1.81
CA ASP A 113 -14.66 -0.81 0.47
C ASP A 113 -13.29 -1.09 -0.14
N ILE A 114 -12.21 -0.92 0.62
CA ILE A 114 -10.84 -1.14 0.13
C ILE A 114 -10.55 -2.62 -0.06
N LYS A 115 -10.95 -3.45 0.90
CA LYS A 115 -10.72 -4.90 0.88
C LYS A 115 -11.37 -5.55 -0.35
N SER A 116 -12.57 -5.11 -0.72
CA SER A 116 -13.27 -5.60 -1.91
C SER A 116 -12.53 -5.31 -3.22
N ARG A 117 -11.75 -4.21 -3.30
CA ARG A 117 -10.93 -3.86 -4.48
C ARG A 117 -9.77 -4.83 -4.71
N PHE A 118 -9.30 -5.48 -3.65
CA PHE A 118 -8.29 -6.53 -3.71
C PHE A 118 -8.90 -7.93 -3.95
N GLY A 119 -10.21 -8.02 -4.18
CA GLY A 119 -10.93 -9.29 -4.35
C GLY A 119 -11.06 -10.10 -3.06
N ARG A 120 -11.24 -9.43 -1.91
CA ARG A 120 -11.39 -10.02 -0.57
C ARG A 120 -12.59 -9.51 0.20
#